data_AF-A0A8T2STW8-F1
#
_entry.id   AF-A0A8T2STW8-F1
#
_cell.length_a   1.000
_cell.length_b   1.000
_cell.length_c   1.000
_cell.angle_alpha   90.00
_cell.angle_beta   90.00
_cell.angle_gamma   90.00
#
_symmetry.space_group_name_H-M   'P 1'
#
loop_
_entity.id
_entity.type
_entity.pdbx_description
1 polymer ?
#
loop_
_entity_poly.entity_id
_entity_poly.type
_entity_poly.pdbx_seq_one_letter_code
_entity_poly.pdbx_strand_id
1 'polypeptide(L)'
;MRNSIGHMLQSQSGIELKLLALDLTKSMVDIFSSSWLLGPMVLPGERKEMPVDRFFLLLVETLRVEALVILNEVAHSRFNTESSMNSKSDEFMKRKYQLALVYSLLESVIELSLEEDDISRLSDTALQRTIPVLNDIMSTVIDFLEEAKRHSTVTGDDILASARFLSRFLADIPAVQRKFGEKLLSMLEYLFKVKSESEESPFLVIQFLLPAVCGITKEMKACESFVSWGGHKQVINFIHDVIRNNQVPSGLLINAGDIILNLLQKHRRLIEDFGVMDFLPLLSILPPWADSLNQQMEISMVASICALILDKTDEEEALEHTSRQVLHRVYRLILEVIEYLEMFETSLEDNNAEELWEITISACTSFVNRYPSFKGTLQGLNKHSTNLLLQNLFYQARLTL
;
A
#
# COMPACT_ATOMS: atom_id res chain seq x y z
N MET A 1 25.48 -13.93 -21.11
CA MET A 1 24.53 -14.56 -20.17
C MET A 1 23.08 -14.45 -20.66
N ARG A 2 22.56 -13.25 -20.94
CA ARG A 2 21.19 -13.03 -21.45
C ARG A 2 20.83 -13.88 -22.68
N ASN A 3 21.72 -13.97 -23.68
CA ASN A 3 21.52 -14.83 -24.86
C ASN A 3 21.26 -16.30 -24.48
N SER A 4 22.12 -16.86 -23.63
CA SER A 4 22.03 -18.26 -23.18
C SER A 4 20.73 -18.53 -22.42
N ILE A 5 20.34 -17.62 -21.52
CA ILE A 5 19.08 -17.72 -20.77
C ILE A 5 17.89 -17.62 -21.72
N GLY A 6 17.88 -16.67 -22.65
CA GLY A 6 16.77 -16.54 -23.59
C GLY A 6 16.68 -17.72 -24.57
N HIS A 7 17.79 -18.40 -24.91
CA HIS A 7 17.73 -19.67 -25.63
C HIS A 7 17.05 -20.78 -24.82
N MET A 8 17.33 -20.86 -23.51
CA MET A 8 16.67 -21.82 -22.62
C MET A 8 15.16 -21.55 -22.56
N LEU A 9 14.75 -20.29 -22.43
CA LEU A 9 13.34 -19.89 -22.43
C LEU A 9 12.61 -20.21 -23.74
N GLN A 10 13.29 -20.08 -24.89
CA GLN A 10 12.73 -20.42 -26.20
C GLN A 10 12.75 -21.91 -26.52
N SER A 11 13.54 -22.69 -25.79
CA SER A 11 13.69 -24.11 -26.10
C SER A 11 12.35 -24.85 -25.94
N GLN A 12 12.04 -25.71 -26.90
CA GLN A 12 10.85 -26.58 -26.84
C GLN A 12 11.04 -27.74 -25.85
N SER A 13 12.25 -27.92 -25.33
CA SER A 13 12.67 -29.02 -24.48
C SER A 13 12.59 -28.67 -22.99
N GLY A 14 11.65 -29.31 -22.28
CA GLY A 14 11.64 -29.53 -20.83
C GLY A 14 11.23 -28.34 -19.95
N ILE A 15 10.13 -28.48 -19.21
CA ILE A 15 9.66 -27.53 -18.18
C ILE A 15 10.80 -27.17 -17.18
N GLU A 16 11.63 -28.14 -16.83
CA GLU A 16 12.75 -27.95 -15.90
C GLU A 16 13.82 -26.97 -16.42
N LEU A 17 14.06 -26.94 -17.73
CA LEU A 17 15.04 -26.04 -18.33
C LEU A 17 14.56 -24.58 -18.30
N LYS A 18 13.24 -24.37 -18.45
CA LYS A 18 12.62 -23.04 -18.33
C LYS A 18 12.66 -22.54 -16.90
N LEU A 19 12.37 -23.39 -15.92
CA LEU A 19 12.45 -23.02 -14.51
C LEU A 19 13.87 -22.63 -14.09
N LEU A 20 14.89 -23.39 -14.52
CA LEU A 20 16.28 -23.03 -14.29
C LEU A 20 16.63 -21.67 -14.94
N ALA A 21 16.09 -21.39 -16.13
CA ALA A 21 16.27 -20.10 -16.78
C ALA A 21 15.60 -18.96 -15.99
N LEU A 22 14.45 -19.19 -15.36
CA LEU A 22 13.79 -18.23 -14.48
C LEU A 22 14.62 -17.99 -13.21
N ASP A 23 15.14 -19.03 -12.55
CA ASP A 23 16.01 -18.90 -11.38
C ASP A 23 17.28 -18.09 -11.71
N LEU A 24 17.91 -18.38 -12.85
CA LEU A 24 19.07 -17.62 -13.32
C LEU A 24 18.71 -16.18 -13.66
N THR A 25 17.55 -15.94 -14.28
CA THR A 25 17.06 -14.60 -14.56
C THR A 25 16.88 -13.82 -13.27
N LYS A 26 16.26 -14.43 -12.25
CA LYS A 26 16.05 -13.81 -10.95
C LYS A 26 17.37 -13.45 -10.28
N SER A 27 18.34 -14.37 -10.33
CA SER A 27 19.69 -14.12 -9.80
C SER A 27 20.38 -12.95 -10.51
N MET A 28 20.19 -12.80 -11.82
CA MET A 28 20.74 -11.67 -12.56
C MET A 28 20.08 -10.36 -12.16
N VAL A 29 18.76 -10.34 -11.99
CA VAL A 29 18.00 -9.17 -11.51
C VAL A 29 18.45 -8.77 -10.10
N ASP A 30 18.69 -9.72 -9.21
CA ASP A 30 19.17 -9.42 -7.85
C ASP A 30 20.57 -8.80 -7.82
N ILE A 31 21.42 -9.15 -8.77
CA ILE A 31 22.80 -8.63 -8.85
C ILE A 31 22.85 -7.28 -9.60
N PHE A 32 22.06 -7.14 -10.66
CA PHE A 32 22.19 -6.04 -11.63
C PHE A 32 20.96 -5.13 -11.72
N SER A 33 20.00 -5.27 -10.81
CA SER A 33 18.67 -4.66 -10.81
C SER A 33 17.74 -5.15 -11.93
N SER A 34 16.48 -4.73 -11.84
CA SER A 34 15.42 -4.99 -12.82
C SER A 34 15.85 -4.52 -14.22
N SER A 35 16.60 -3.42 -14.33
CA SER A 35 17.14 -2.85 -15.59
C SER A 35 17.93 -3.86 -16.45
N TRP A 36 18.46 -4.94 -15.85
CA TRP A 36 19.15 -6.02 -16.56
C TRP A 36 18.25 -6.79 -17.54
N LEU A 37 16.93 -6.79 -17.33
CA LEU A 37 15.97 -7.38 -18.26
C LEU A 37 15.97 -6.67 -19.61
N LEU A 38 16.45 -5.42 -19.66
CA LEU A 38 16.58 -4.60 -20.85
C LEU A 38 18.02 -4.59 -21.34
N GLY A 39 18.24 -5.06 -22.56
CA GLY A 39 19.55 -4.98 -23.19
C GLY A 39 19.70 -5.87 -24.42
N PRO A 40 20.83 -5.73 -25.14
CA PRO A 40 21.04 -6.42 -26.39
C PRO A 40 20.97 -7.93 -26.20
N MET A 41 20.34 -8.60 -27.16
CA MET A 41 20.26 -10.04 -27.25
C MET A 41 20.43 -10.47 -28.71
N VAL A 42 21.07 -11.62 -28.94
CA VAL A 42 21.15 -12.27 -30.25
C VAL A 42 20.52 -13.65 -30.15
N LEU A 43 19.56 -13.94 -31.03
CA LEU A 43 18.90 -15.25 -31.11
C LEU A 43 19.79 -16.26 -31.86
N PRO A 44 19.64 -17.58 -31.61
CA PRO A 44 20.52 -18.56 -32.20
C PRO A 44 20.22 -18.65 -33.69
N GLY A 45 21.24 -18.42 -34.52
CA GLY A 45 21.10 -18.36 -35.98
C GLY A 45 20.84 -16.95 -36.55
N GLU A 46 20.65 -15.94 -35.70
CA GLU A 46 20.54 -14.55 -36.14
C GLU A 46 21.88 -13.81 -36.08
N ARG A 47 22.12 -12.91 -37.05
CA ARG A 47 23.35 -12.09 -37.12
C ARG A 47 23.17 -10.67 -36.59
N LYS A 48 21.92 -10.24 -36.37
CA LYS A 48 21.59 -8.88 -35.97
C LYS A 48 21.20 -8.87 -34.50
N GLU A 49 21.63 -7.85 -33.77
CA GLU A 49 21.15 -7.58 -32.42
C GLU A 49 19.65 -7.30 -32.44
N MET A 50 18.94 -7.93 -31.52
CA MET A 50 17.52 -7.73 -31.29
C MET A 50 17.25 -6.40 -30.58
N PRO A 51 16.02 -5.88 -30.67
CA PRO A 51 15.55 -4.79 -29.82
C PRO A 51 15.84 -5.07 -28.33
N VAL A 52 16.14 -4.01 -27.58
CA VAL A 52 16.57 -4.11 -26.17
C VAL A 52 15.51 -4.71 -25.24
N ASP A 53 14.24 -4.67 -25.66
CA ASP A 53 13.07 -5.21 -24.96
C ASP A 53 12.73 -6.65 -25.35
N ARG A 54 13.50 -7.27 -26.26
CA ARG A 54 13.18 -8.62 -26.77
C ARG A 54 13.26 -9.70 -25.70
N PHE A 55 14.29 -9.65 -24.85
CA PHE A 55 14.44 -10.59 -23.74
C PHE A 55 13.33 -10.39 -22.70
N PHE A 56 13.02 -9.14 -22.37
CA PHE A 56 11.91 -8.77 -21.50
C PHE A 56 10.58 -9.35 -22.00
N LEU A 57 10.22 -9.17 -23.27
CA LEU A 57 8.97 -9.72 -23.82
C LEU A 57 8.93 -11.25 -23.82
N LEU A 58 10.07 -11.90 -24.08
CA LEU A 58 10.18 -13.35 -23.99
C LEU A 58 9.95 -13.83 -22.55
N LEU A 59 10.53 -13.14 -21.58
CA LEU A 59 10.34 -13.42 -20.16
C LEU A 59 8.86 -13.23 -19.77
N VAL A 60 8.24 -12.12 -20.14
CA VAL A 60 6.82 -11.82 -19.86
C VAL A 60 5.89 -12.92 -20.36
N GLU A 61 6.06 -13.38 -21.61
CA GLU A 61 5.25 -14.49 -22.15
C GLU A 61 5.55 -15.83 -21.46
N THR A 62 6.80 -16.07 -21.06
CA THR A 62 7.15 -17.28 -20.30
C THR A 62 6.47 -17.24 -18.93
N LEU A 63 6.57 -16.12 -18.20
CA LEU A 63 5.96 -15.92 -16.89
C LEU A 63 4.45 -16.09 -16.97
N ARG A 64 3.78 -15.63 -18.04
CA ARG A 64 2.35 -15.88 -18.26
C ARG A 64 2.02 -17.35 -18.21
N VAL A 65 2.70 -18.16 -19.02
CA VAL A 65 2.42 -19.61 -19.12
C VAL A 65 2.72 -20.30 -17.79
N GLU A 66 3.89 -20.03 -17.20
CA GLU A 66 4.31 -20.70 -15.96
C GLU A 66 3.43 -20.29 -14.77
N ALA A 67 3.05 -19.00 -14.64
CA ALA A 67 2.15 -18.55 -13.59
C ALA A 67 0.80 -19.28 -13.62
N LEU A 68 0.20 -19.41 -14.80
CA LEU A 68 -1.10 -20.09 -14.97
C LEU A 68 -1.01 -21.57 -14.59
N VAL A 69 0.04 -22.26 -15.06
CA VAL A 69 0.24 -23.68 -14.77
C VAL A 69 0.51 -23.91 -13.28
N ILE A 70 1.46 -23.17 -12.70
CA ILE A 70 1.86 -23.32 -11.30
C ILE A 70 0.69 -22.97 -10.37
N LEU A 71 -0.06 -21.89 -10.64
CA LEU A 71 -1.23 -21.55 -9.83
C LEU A 71 -2.29 -22.64 -9.85
N ASN A 72 -2.56 -23.23 -11.02
CA ASN A 72 -3.51 -24.33 -11.12
C ASN A 72 -3.04 -25.58 -10.36
N GLU A 73 -1.76 -25.92 -10.43
CA GLU A 73 -1.18 -27.06 -9.69
C GLU A 73 -1.18 -26.82 -8.17
N VAL A 74 -0.85 -25.60 -7.71
CA VAL A 74 -0.92 -25.19 -6.30
C VAL A 74 -2.37 -25.24 -5.81
N ALA A 75 -3.32 -24.70 -6.59
CA ALA A 75 -4.75 -24.75 -6.27
C ALA A 75 -5.26 -26.19 -6.16
N HIS A 76 -4.91 -27.05 -7.12
CA HIS A 76 -5.33 -28.45 -7.11
C HIS A 76 -4.77 -29.21 -5.90
N SER A 77 -3.48 -29.03 -5.62
CA SER A 77 -2.83 -29.66 -4.47
C SER A 77 -3.44 -29.20 -3.15
N ARG A 78 -3.78 -27.91 -3.04
CA ARG A 78 -4.30 -27.31 -1.82
C ARG A 78 -5.78 -27.62 -1.56
N PHE A 79 -6.64 -27.54 -2.58
CA PHE A 79 -8.10 -27.57 -2.39
C PHE A 79 -8.76 -28.87 -2.84
N ASN A 80 -8.15 -29.63 -3.76
CA ASN A 80 -8.83 -30.74 -4.43
C ASN A 80 -8.32 -32.14 -4.03
N THR A 81 -7.34 -32.25 -3.12
CA THR A 81 -6.80 -33.57 -2.74
C THR A 81 -7.14 -34.00 -1.31
N GLU A 82 -8.07 -34.95 -1.21
CA GLU A 82 -8.20 -35.81 -0.03
C GLU A 82 -7.12 -36.92 -0.13
N SER A 83 -6.19 -36.97 0.84
CA SER A 83 -5.22 -38.07 1.09
C SER A 83 -4.00 -38.27 0.15
N SER A 84 -2.79 -37.96 0.65
CA SER A 84 -1.62 -38.88 0.82
C SER A 84 -0.39 -38.06 1.24
N MET A 85 0.21 -38.39 2.40
CA MET A 85 0.85 -37.37 3.25
C MET A 85 2.34 -37.06 3.00
N ASN A 86 3.12 -37.86 2.27
CA ASN A 86 4.59 -37.66 2.23
C ASN A 86 5.15 -37.20 0.88
N SER A 87 4.87 -37.88 -0.24
CA SER A 87 5.42 -37.47 -1.56
C SER A 87 4.74 -36.23 -2.15
N LYS A 88 3.49 -35.95 -1.75
CA LYS A 88 2.76 -34.74 -2.17
C LYS A 88 3.27 -33.48 -1.47
N SER A 89 3.89 -33.61 -0.30
CA SER A 89 4.41 -32.46 0.46
C SER A 89 5.62 -31.83 -0.25
N ASP A 90 6.59 -32.65 -0.68
CA ASP A 90 7.79 -32.15 -1.37
C ASP A 90 7.45 -31.50 -2.73
N GLU A 91 6.53 -32.11 -3.48
CA GLU A 91 6.07 -31.56 -4.77
C GLU A 91 5.31 -30.24 -4.57
N PHE A 92 4.41 -30.18 -3.58
CA PHE A 92 3.68 -28.97 -3.25
C PHE A 92 4.62 -27.83 -2.81
N MET A 93 5.61 -28.13 -1.96
CA MET A 93 6.62 -27.14 -1.54
C MET A 93 7.47 -26.66 -2.72
N LYS A 94 7.84 -27.55 -3.64
CA LYS A 94 8.51 -27.18 -4.89
C LYS A 94 7.64 -26.22 -5.72
N ARG A 95 6.32 -26.45 -5.82
CA ARG A 95 5.41 -25.55 -6.54
C ARG A 95 5.22 -24.20 -5.81
N LYS A 96 5.15 -24.17 -4.47
CA LYS A 96 5.16 -22.91 -3.70
C LYS A 96 6.41 -22.07 -3.99
N TYR A 97 7.59 -22.70 -4.00
CA TYR A 97 8.85 -22.03 -4.35
C TYR A 97 8.81 -21.44 -5.77
N GLN A 98 8.35 -22.23 -6.75
CA GLN A 98 8.25 -21.78 -8.13
C GLN A 98 7.26 -20.62 -8.29
N LEU A 99 6.14 -20.66 -7.57
CA LEU A 99 5.18 -19.56 -7.56
C LEU A 99 5.81 -18.27 -7.02
N ALA A 100 6.56 -18.36 -5.91
CA ALA A 100 7.27 -17.24 -5.34
C ALA A 100 8.33 -16.66 -6.31
N LEU A 101 9.08 -17.52 -7.01
CA LEU A 101 10.02 -17.11 -8.05
C LEU A 101 9.32 -16.33 -9.17
N VAL A 102 8.21 -16.87 -9.68
CA VAL A 102 7.42 -16.25 -10.75
C VAL A 102 6.87 -14.89 -10.31
N TYR A 103 6.28 -14.79 -9.11
CA TYR A 103 5.82 -13.52 -8.59
C TYR A 103 6.93 -12.50 -8.42
N SER A 104 8.10 -12.92 -7.93
CA SER A 104 9.21 -11.99 -7.76
C SER A 104 9.75 -11.45 -9.10
N LEU A 105 9.78 -12.28 -10.14
CA LEU A 105 10.12 -11.82 -11.50
C LEU A 105 9.02 -10.92 -12.10
N LEU A 106 7.75 -11.20 -11.81
CA LEU A 106 6.64 -10.34 -12.22
C LEU A 106 6.68 -8.97 -11.51
N GLU A 107 7.09 -8.91 -10.24
CA GLU A 107 7.35 -7.65 -9.54
C GLU A 107 8.43 -6.83 -10.27
N SER A 108 9.52 -7.46 -10.71
CA SER A 108 10.56 -6.77 -11.52
C SER A 108 10.06 -6.33 -12.90
N VAL A 109 9.13 -7.06 -13.51
CA VAL A 109 8.46 -6.63 -14.76
C VAL A 109 7.60 -5.39 -14.52
N ILE A 110 6.87 -5.34 -13.40
CA ILE A 110 6.04 -4.20 -13.01
C ILE A 110 6.91 -2.99 -12.76
N GLU A 111 8.00 -3.13 -11.99
CA GLU A 111 8.97 -2.07 -11.69
C GLU A 111 9.48 -1.37 -12.97
N LEU A 112 9.96 -2.14 -13.95
CA LEU A 112 10.42 -1.59 -15.24
C LEU A 112 9.33 -0.93 -16.06
N SER A 113 8.08 -1.34 -15.85
CA SER A 113 6.94 -0.77 -16.57
C SER A 113 6.49 0.57 -15.98
N LEU A 114 7.14 1.03 -14.89
CA LEU A 114 6.75 2.20 -14.09
C LEU A 114 7.88 3.23 -13.91
N GLU A 115 9.15 2.81 -13.93
CA GLU A 115 10.29 3.72 -13.79
C GLU A 115 10.56 4.52 -15.07
N GLU A 116 10.49 5.86 -15.02
CA GLU A 116 10.60 6.73 -16.21
C GLU A 116 11.86 6.47 -17.06
N ASP A 117 13.01 6.29 -16.41
CA ASP A 117 14.29 6.04 -17.08
C ASP A 117 14.28 4.70 -17.85
N ASP A 118 13.67 3.65 -17.29
CA ASP A 118 13.61 2.33 -17.91
C ASP A 118 12.41 2.17 -18.85
N ILE A 119 11.29 2.85 -18.60
CA ILE A 119 10.17 2.99 -19.54
C ILE A 119 10.67 3.59 -20.86
N SER A 120 11.54 4.60 -20.81
CA SER A 120 12.09 5.24 -22.01
C SER A 120 12.85 4.26 -22.92
N ARG A 121 13.31 3.14 -22.36
CA ARG A 121 14.03 2.07 -23.05
C ARG A 121 13.10 0.96 -23.56
N LEU A 122 11.86 0.89 -23.07
CA LEU A 122 10.83 -0.01 -23.57
C LEU A 122 10.13 0.62 -24.78
N SER A 123 9.89 -0.18 -25.83
CA SER A 123 9.04 0.30 -26.92
C SER A 123 7.58 0.40 -26.45
N ASP A 124 6.83 1.35 -27.01
CA ASP A 124 5.37 1.44 -26.79
C ASP A 124 4.66 0.10 -27.07
N THR A 125 5.16 -0.64 -28.07
CA THR A 125 4.65 -1.97 -28.41
C THR A 125 4.91 -2.99 -27.29
N ALA A 126 6.04 -2.91 -26.60
CA ALA A 126 6.35 -3.80 -25.48
C ALA A 126 5.45 -3.53 -24.27
N LEU A 127 5.21 -2.26 -23.95
CA LEU A 127 4.27 -1.87 -22.89
C LEU A 127 2.84 -2.32 -23.21
N GLN A 128 2.38 -2.08 -24.44
CA GLN A 128 1.05 -2.52 -24.91
C GLN A 128 0.85 -4.04 -24.86
N ARG A 129 1.92 -4.83 -24.98
CA ARG A 129 1.86 -6.30 -24.86
C ARG A 129 1.93 -6.79 -23.42
N THR A 130 2.61 -6.06 -22.54
CA THR A 130 2.83 -6.48 -21.16
C THR A 130 1.57 -6.36 -20.31
N ILE A 131 0.80 -5.27 -20.46
CA ILE A 131 -0.41 -5.04 -19.66
C ILE A 131 -1.47 -6.16 -19.82
N PRO A 132 -1.82 -6.62 -21.04
CA PRO A 132 -2.73 -7.75 -21.22
C PRO A 132 -2.24 -9.04 -20.55
N VAL A 133 -0.94 -9.33 -20.65
CA VAL A 133 -0.34 -10.50 -20.01
C VAL A 133 -0.50 -10.44 -18.50
N LEU A 134 -0.18 -9.30 -17.88
CA LEU A 134 -0.33 -9.14 -16.43
C LEU A 134 -1.81 -9.22 -16.02
N ASN A 135 -2.74 -8.69 -16.81
CA ASN A 135 -4.18 -8.84 -16.56
C ASN A 135 -4.66 -10.30 -16.57
N ASP A 136 -4.13 -11.13 -17.48
CA ASP A 136 -4.45 -12.56 -17.54
C ASP A 136 -3.97 -13.31 -16.29
N ILE A 137 -2.72 -13.05 -15.89
CA ILE A 137 -2.14 -13.61 -14.67
C ILE A 137 -2.98 -13.18 -13.47
N MET A 138 -3.35 -11.90 -13.40
CA MET A 138 -4.14 -11.38 -12.28
C MET A 138 -5.52 -12.01 -12.16
N SER A 139 -6.19 -12.25 -13.27
CA SER A 139 -7.49 -12.93 -13.26
C SER A 139 -7.36 -14.30 -12.58
N THR A 140 -6.26 -15.01 -12.87
CA THR A 140 -5.97 -16.32 -12.27
C THR A 140 -5.58 -16.24 -10.80
N VAL A 141 -4.82 -15.20 -10.41
CA VAL A 141 -4.48 -14.94 -9.00
C VAL A 141 -5.75 -14.66 -8.19
N ILE A 142 -6.68 -13.89 -8.74
CA ILE A 142 -7.97 -13.62 -8.13
C ILE A 142 -8.77 -14.92 -7.98
N ASP A 143 -8.87 -15.73 -9.04
CA ASP A 143 -9.58 -17.01 -8.99
C ASP A 143 -9.02 -17.93 -7.90
N PHE A 144 -7.69 -17.96 -7.75
CA PHE A 144 -7.02 -18.70 -6.68
C PHE A 144 -7.37 -18.17 -5.28
N LEU A 145 -7.34 -16.85 -5.07
CA LEU A 145 -7.70 -16.24 -3.79
C LEU A 145 -9.19 -16.44 -3.45
N GLU A 146 -10.06 -16.44 -4.46
CA GLU A 146 -11.48 -16.74 -4.28
C GLU A 146 -11.75 -18.20 -3.93
N GLU A 147 -11.00 -19.13 -4.51
CA GLU A 147 -11.05 -20.53 -4.13
C GLU A 147 -10.62 -20.71 -2.67
N ALA A 148 -9.55 -20.03 -2.26
CA ALA A 148 -9.10 -20.00 -0.87
C ALA A 148 -10.17 -19.45 0.08
N LYS A 149 -10.85 -18.35 -0.33
CA LYS A 149 -11.98 -17.77 0.40
C LYS A 149 -13.15 -18.75 0.52
N ARG A 150 -13.53 -19.45 -0.57
CA ARG A 150 -14.60 -20.46 -0.56
C ARG A 150 -14.30 -21.62 0.38
N HIS A 151 -13.04 -22.04 0.47
CA HIS A 151 -12.55 -23.05 1.40
C HIS A 151 -12.26 -22.51 2.81
N SER A 152 -12.52 -21.22 3.09
CA SER A 152 -12.22 -20.57 4.38
C SER A 152 -10.76 -20.75 4.85
N THR A 153 -9.83 -20.87 3.90
CA THR A 153 -8.43 -21.21 4.18
C THR A 153 -7.62 -19.95 4.48
N VAL A 154 -7.47 -19.59 5.74
CA VAL A 154 -6.82 -18.34 6.16
C VAL A 154 -5.32 -18.45 6.46
N THR A 155 -4.66 -19.58 6.15
CA THR A 155 -3.24 -19.76 6.43
C THR A 155 -2.52 -20.37 5.24
N GLY A 156 -1.38 -19.78 4.86
CA GLY A 156 -0.54 -20.27 3.76
C GLY A 156 0.28 -19.17 3.09
N ASP A 157 1.58 -19.41 2.93
CA ASP A 157 2.48 -18.43 2.32
C ASP A 157 2.19 -18.19 0.83
N ASP A 158 1.63 -19.18 0.13
CA ASP A 158 1.16 -19.04 -1.24
C ASP A 158 -0.04 -18.09 -1.34
N ILE A 159 -1.00 -18.17 -0.41
CA ILE A 159 -2.12 -17.22 -0.34
C ILE A 159 -1.61 -15.81 -0.02
N LEU A 160 -0.70 -15.71 0.95
CA LEU A 160 -0.07 -14.44 1.33
C LEU A 160 0.70 -13.82 0.16
N ALA A 161 1.50 -14.60 -0.56
CA ALA A 161 2.26 -14.15 -1.72
C ALA A 161 1.32 -13.71 -2.87
N SER A 162 0.23 -14.44 -3.11
CA SER A 162 -0.80 -14.05 -4.07
C SER A 162 -1.49 -12.73 -3.70
N ALA A 163 -1.81 -12.53 -2.41
CA ALA A 163 -2.40 -11.29 -1.93
C ALA A 163 -1.44 -10.09 -2.06
N ARG A 164 -0.15 -10.30 -1.75
CA ARG A 164 0.90 -9.30 -1.96
C ARG A 164 1.02 -8.91 -3.43
N PHE A 165 1.12 -9.91 -4.32
CA PHE A 165 1.27 -9.67 -5.75
C PHE A 165 0.06 -8.89 -6.31
N LEU A 166 -1.17 -9.29 -5.94
CA LEU A 166 -2.40 -8.57 -6.27
C LEU A 166 -2.36 -7.11 -5.80
N SER A 167 -1.97 -6.87 -4.55
CA SER A 167 -1.92 -5.53 -3.99
C SER A 167 -0.91 -4.63 -4.71
N ARG A 168 0.34 -5.12 -4.88
CA ARG A 168 1.41 -4.37 -5.57
C ARG A 168 0.96 -3.93 -6.95
N PHE A 169 0.41 -4.87 -7.71
CA PHE A 169 -0.03 -4.61 -9.07
C PHE A 169 -1.20 -3.62 -9.16
N LEU A 170 -2.14 -3.66 -8.21
CA LEU A 170 -3.26 -2.71 -8.15
C LEU A 170 -2.82 -1.32 -7.71
N ALA A 171 -1.88 -1.22 -6.78
CA ALA A 171 -1.37 0.05 -6.31
C ALA A 171 -0.60 0.80 -7.40
N ASP A 172 0.15 0.04 -8.20
CA ASP A 172 1.10 0.64 -9.13
C ASP A 172 0.53 0.91 -10.54
N ILE A 173 -0.56 0.25 -10.96
CA ILE A 173 -1.13 0.40 -12.32
C ILE A 173 -2.60 0.88 -12.28
N PRO A 174 -2.88 2.17 -12.56
CA PRO A 174 -4.24 2.74 -12.46
C PRO A 174 -5.29 2.07 -13.38
N ALA A 175 -4.88 1.57 -14.55
CA ALA A 175 -5.79 0.86 -15.46
C ALA A 175 -6.26 -0.48 -14.88
N VAL A 176 -5.38 -1.16 -14.15
CA VAL A 176 -5.66 -2.44 -13.49
C VAL A 176 -6.53 -2.22 -12.26
N GLN A 177 -6.22 -1.19 -11.47
CA GLN A 177 -7.03 -0.81 -10.30
C GLN A 177 -8.50 -0.58 -10.67
N ARG A 178 -8.77 0.11 -11.78
CA ARG A 178 -10.13 0.31 -12.29
C ARG A 178 -10.84 -0.99 -12.68
N LYS A 179 -10.09 -2.00 -13.12
CA LYS A 179 -10.65 -3.28 -13.57
C LYS A 179 -10.91 -4.25 -12.41
N PHE A 180 -10.01 -4.31 -11.43
CA PHE A 180 -10.02 -5.34 -10.39
C PHE A 180 -10.21 -4.79 -8.95
N GLY A 181 -10.29 -3.47 -8.76
CA GLY A 181 -10.44 -2.84 -7.45
C GLY A 181 -11.70 -3.28 -6.70
N GLU A 182 -12.84 -3.39 -7.38
CA GLU A 182 -14.09 -3.90 -6.79
C GLU A 182 -13.95 -5.37 -6.34
N LYS A 183 -13.20 -6.16 -7.10
CA LYS A 183 -12.94 -7.56 -6.77
C LYS A 183 -12.07 -7.67 -5.53
N LEU A 184 -10.99 -6.88 -5.43
CA LEU A 184 -10.20 -6.78 -4.21
C LEU A 184 -11.08 -6.37 -3.03
N LEU A 185 -11.87 -5.31 -3.17
CA LEU A 185 -12.77 -4.79 -2.12
C LEU A 185 -13.68 -5.90 -1.57
N SER A 186 -14.29 -6.70 -2.45
CA SER A 186 -15.17 -7.82 -2.06
C SER A 186 -14.46 -8.97 -1.31
N MET A 187 -13.13 -9.01 -1.36
CA MET A 187 -12.29 -10.02 -0.72
C MET A 187 -11.58 -9.50 0.54
N LEU A 188 -11.52 -8.19 0.78
CA LEU A 188 -10.70 -7.60 1.85
C LEU A 188 -11.00 -8.18 3.23
N GLU A 189 -12.27 -8.36 3.60
CA GLU A 189 -12.62 -8.93 4.90
C GLU A 189 -11.99 -10.32 5.11
N TYR A 190 -11.93 -11.13 4.05
CA TYR A 190 -11.28 -12.43 4.08
C TYR A 190 -9.75 -12.27 4.06
N LEU A 191 -9.20 -11.45 3.16
CA LEU A 191 -7.76 -11.31 3.00
C LEU A 191 -7.09 -10.75 4.25
N PHE A 192 -7.74 -9.84 4.99
CA PHE A 192 -7.24 -9.32 6.27
C PHE A 192 -7.17 -10.38 7.38
N LYS A 193 -7.76 -11.57 7.19
CA LYS A 193 -7.64 -12.71 8.11
C LYS A 193 -6.52 -13.67 7.72
N VAL A 194 -5.93 -13.52 6.54
CA VAL A 194 -4.87 -14.41 6.02
C VAL A 194 -3.58 -14.20 6.80
N LYS A 195 -2.87 -15.29 7.11
CA LYS A 195 -1.56 -15.22 7.76
C LYS A 195 -0.56 -16.20 7.16
N SER A 196 0.73 -15.88 7.28
CA SER A 196 1.80 -16.85 7.01
C SER A 196 1.68 -18.06 7.93
N GLU A 197 2.25 -19.19 7.52
CA GLU A 197 2.42 -20.37 8.37
C GLU A 197 3.29 -20.08 9.60
N SER A 198 4.12 -19.04 9.53
CA SER A 198 5.04 -18.62 10.60
C SER A 198 4.51 -17.51 11.52
N GLU A 199 3.36 -16.90 11.18
CA GLU A 199 2.82 -15.76 11.92
C GLU A 199 1.70 -16.16 12.89
N GLU A 200 1.70 -15.54 14.07
CA GLU A 200 0.61 -15.71 15.05
C GLU A 200 -0.63 -14.87 14.67
N SER A 201 -0.43 -13.68 14.12
CA SER A 201 -1.45 -12.71 13.70
C SER A 201 -1.28 -12.33 12.22
N PRO A 202 -2.32 -11.80 11.54
CA PRO A 202 -2.28 -11.48 10.10
C PRO A 202 -1.53 -10.16 9.81
N PHE A 203 -0.31 -10.01 10.33
CA PHE A 203 0.44 -8.76 10.23
C PHE A 203 0.96 -8.50 8.80
N LEU A 204 1.62 -9.48 8.19
CA LEU A 204 2.20 -9.33 6.85
C LEU A 204 1.13 -9.08 5.77
N VAL A 205 -0.04 -9.72 5.86
CA VAL A 205 -1.07 -9.51 4.83
C VAL A 205 -1.59 -8.08 4.89
N ILE A 206 -1.80 -7.53 6.10
CA ILE A 206 -2.25 -6.14 6.26
C ILE A 206 -1.21 -5.23 5.64
N GLN A 207 0.07 -5.40 6.02
CA GLN A 207 1.20 -4.66 5.45
C GLN A 207 1.19 -4.68 3.92
N PHE A 208 1.02 -5.86 3.32
CA PHE A 208 1.04 -6.00 1.86
C PHE A 208 -0.18 -5.39 1.18
N LEU A 209 -1.35 -5.37 1.82
CA LEU A 209 -2.59 -4.84 1.24
C LEU A 209 -2.69 -3.31 1.32
N LEU A 210 -1.96 -2.64 2.24
CA LEU A 210 -2.07 -1.19 2.44
C LEU A 210 -1.95 -0.35 1.16
N PRO A 211 -0.99 -0.59 0.23
CA PRO A 211 -0.86 0.23 -0.98
C PRO A 211 -2.12 0.19 -1.85
N ALA A 212 -2.69 -0.99 -2.10
CA ALA A 212 -3.91 -1.10 -2.89
C ALA A 212 -5.14 -0.56 -2.15
N VAL A 213 -5.23 -0.78 -0.83
CA VAL A 213 -6.32 -0.27 0.01
C VAL A 213 -6.29 1.26 0.02
N CYS A 214 -5.13 1.88 0.15
CA CYS A 214 -4.96 3.33 0.02
C CYS A 214 -5.56 3.84 -1.30
N GLY A 215 -5.21 3.21 -2.42
CA GLY A 215 -5.75 3.56 -3.73
C GLY A 215 -7.28 3.48 -3.83
N ILE A 216 -7.91 2.41 -3.32
CA ILE A 216 -9.36 2.23 -3.45
C ILE A 216 -10.16 3.09 -2.45
N THR A 217 -9.61 3.41 -1.27
CA THR A 217 -10.27 4.26 -0.24
C THR A 217 -10.40 5.73 -0.64
N LYS A 218 -9.87 6.12 -1.81
CA LYS A 218 -10.24 7.39 -2.45
C LYS A 218 -11.73 7.44 -2.79
N GLU A 219 -12.34 6.30 -3.10
CA GLU A 219 -13.75 6.17 -3.42
C GLU A 219 -14.63 5.98 -2.17
N MET A 220 -15.78 6.66 -2.15
CA MET A 220 -16.71 6.63 -1.01
C MET A 220 -17.26 5.22 -0.74
N LYS A 221 -17.71 4.51 -1.77
CA LYS A 221 -18.27 3.15 -1.64
C LYS A 221 -17.25 2.16 -1.06
N ALA A 222 -15.98 2.34 -1.41
CA ALA A 222 -14.91 1.52 -0.86
C ALA A 222 -14.72 1.78 0.64
N CYS A 223 -14.82 3.05 1.08
CA CYS A 223 -14.79 3.40 2.49
C CYS A 223 -15.95 2.77 3.27
N GLU A 224 -17.18 2.88 2.78
CA GLU A 224 -18.38 2.26 3.38
C GLU A 224 -18.20 0.75 3.56
N SER A 225 -17.80 0.07 2.50
CA SER A 225 -17.56 -1.37 2.54
C SER A 225 -16.36 -1.76 3.41
N PHE A 226 -15.33 -0.92 3.52
CA PHE A 226 -14.15 -1.19 4.35
C PHE A 226 -14.47 -1.07 5.84
N VAL A 227 -15.28 -0.07 6.18
CA VAL A 227 -15.74 0.18 7.54
C VAL A 227 -16.69 -0.89 8.04
N SER A 228 -17.63 -1.36 7.21
CA SER A 228 -18.75 -2.21 7.65
C SER A 228 -18.33 -3.53 8.31
N TRP A 229 -17.12 -4.03 8.01
CA TRP A 229 -16.52 -5.20 8.66
C TRP A 229 -15.38 -4.88 9.63
N GLY A 230 -15.14 -3.60 9.93
CA GLY A 230 -14.13 -3.14 10.89
C GLY A 230 -12.71 -3.05 10.33
N GLY A 231 -12.54 -2.87 9.02
CA GLY A 231 -11.21 -2.76 8.40
C GLY A 231 -10.38 -1.61 8.93
N HIS A 232 -11.02 -0.48 9.27
CA HIS A 232 -10.35 0.67 9.89
C HIS A 232 -9.70 0.31 11.22
N LYS A 233 -10.34 -0.53 12.04
CA LYS A 233 -9.79 -0.99 13.33
C LYS A 233 -8.53 -1.82 13.13
N GLN A 234 -8.48 -2.63 12.07
CA GLN A 234 -7.29 -3.42 11.75
C GLN A 234 -6.12 -2.53 11.31
N VAL A 235 -6.39 -1.46 10.54
CA VAL A 235 -5.36 -0.47 10.16
C VAL A 235 -4.86 0.30 11.38
N ILE A 236 -5.75 0.70 12.31
CA ILE A 236 -5.36 1.39 13.55
C ILE A 236 -4.48 0.50 14.42
N ASN A 237 -4.85 -0.78 14.59
CA ASN A 237 -4.04 -1.74 15.32
C ASN A 237 -2.67 -1.96 14.65
N PHE A 238 -2.64 -2.05 13.33
CA PHE A 238 -1.40 -2.14 12.57
C PHE A 238 -0.49 -0.92 12.82
N ILE A 239 -1.01 0.30 12.74
CA ILE A 239 -0.27 1.54 13.04
C ILE A 239 0.32 1.47 14.46
N HIS A 240 -0.49 1.09 15.44
CA HIS A 240 -0.07 0.94 16.83
C HIS A 240 1.10 -0.05 16.97
N ASP A 241 0.98 -1.24 16.38
CA ASP A 241 1.97 -2.30 16.49
C ASP A 241 3.29 -1.92 15.80
N VAL A 242 3.22 -1.29 14.63
CA VAL A 242 4.40 -0.81 13.90
C VAL A 242 5.15 0.25 14.70
N ILE A 243 4.45 1.27 15.19
CA ILE A 243 5.07 2.38 15.94
C ILE A 243 5.68 1.86 17.24
N ARG A 244 5.00 0.96 17.94
CA ARG A 244 5.48 0.39 19.21
C ARG A 244 6.73 -0.47 19.02
N ASN A 245 6.78 -1.26 17.96
CA ASN A 245 7.87 -2.22 17.75
C ASN A 245 9.03 -1.64 16.92
N ASN A 246 8.87 -0.46 16.32
CA ASN A 246 9.87 0.23 15.48
C ASN A 246 10.44 -0.67 14.36
N GLN A 247 9.56 -1.51 13.77
CA GLN A 247 9.97 -2.67 12.96
C GLN A 247 9.87 -2.46 11.44
N VAL A 248 9.35 -1.32 10.95
CA VAL A 248 8.89 -1.22 9.55
C VAL A 248 9.29 0.11 8.89
N PRO A 249 9.59 0.13 7.56
CA PRO A 249 9.87 1.36 6.80
C PRO A 249 8.75 2.40 6.88
N SER A 250 9.10 3.69 6.89
CA SER A 250 8.14 4.80 7.02
C SER A 250 7.07 4.81 5.92
N GLY A 251 7.41 4.39 4.69
CA GLY A 251 6.47 4.34 3.56
C GLY A 251 5.21 3.51 3.77
N LEU A 252 5.23 2.52 4.67
CA LEU A 252 4.02 1.74 5.00
C LEU A 252 3.10 2.47 5.98
N LEU A 253 3.66 3.27 6.89
CA LEU A 253 2.89 4.14 7.78
C LEU A 253 2.24 5.29 7.00
N ILE A 254 2.85 5.75 5.90
CA ILE A 254 2.23 6.71 4.98
C ILE A 254 0.95 6.13 4.37
N ASN A 255 1.01 4.94 3.77
CA ASN A 255 -0.18 4.30 3.19
C ASN A 255 -1.29 4.06 4.23
N ALA A 256 -0.92 3.65 5.45
CA ALA A 256 -1.89 3.51 6.54
C ALA A 256 -2.48 4.86 6.95
N GLY A 257 -1.67 5.91 7.05
CA GLY A 257 -2.08 7.28 7.34
C GLY A 257 -3.06 7.83 6.30
N ASP A 258 -2.78 7.61 5.02
CA ASP A 258 -3.66 8.02 3.91
C ASP A 258 -5.02 7.32 3.96
N ILE A 259 -5.06 6.03 4.32
CA ILE A 259 -6.33 5.32 4.53
C ILE A 259 -7.12 5.99 5.67
N ILE A 260 -6.47 6.31 6.79
CA ILE A 260 -7.11 6.99 7.92
C ILE A 260 -7.61 8.39 7.52
N LEU A 261 -6.80 9.17 6.80
CA LEU A 261 -7.20 10.48 6.27
C LEU A 261 -8.42 10.35 5.36
N ASN A 262 -8.40 9.41 4.42
CA ASN A 262 -9.49 9.16 3.48
C ASN A 262 -10.81 8.86 4.19
N LEU A 263 -10.77 8.07 5.27
CA LEU A 263 -11.93 7.73 6.08
C LEU A 263 -12.44 8.93 6.90
N LEU A 264 -11.55 9.64 7.60
CA LEU A 264 -11.90 10.77 8.47
C LEU A 264 -12.48 11.95 7.67
N GLN A 265 -11.92 12.24 6.49
CA GLN A 265 -12.45 13.28 5.60
C GLN A 265 -13.87 12.96 5.11
N LYS A 266 -14.17 11.67 4.88
CA LYS A 266 -15.49 11.21 4.40
C LYS A 266 -16.48 10.91 5.53
N HIS A 267 -16.08 11.07 6.79
CA HIS A 267 -16.87 10.73 7.98
C HIS A 267 -18.32 11.26 7.96
N ARG A 268 -18.56 12.50 7.50
CA ARG A 268 -19.93 13.09 7.49
C ARG A 268 -20.94 12.27 6.67
N ARG A 269 -20.48 11.44 5.74
CA ARG A 269 -21.32 10.55 4.94
C ARG A 269 -21.30 9.10 5.44
N LEU A 270 -20.44 8.78 6.40
CA LEU A 270 -20.23 7.45 6.99
C LEU A 270 -20.79 7.36 8.43
N ILE A 271 -21.53 8.38 8.89
CA ILE A 271 -21.96 8.60 10.29
C ILE A 271 -22.69 7.40 10.91
N GLU A 272 -23.38 6.58 10.09
CA GLU A 272 -24.16 5.45 10.59
C GLU A 272 -23.32 4.18 10.82
N ASP A 273 -22.13 4.07 10.22
CA ASP A 273 -21.37 2.81 10.11
C ASP A 273 -20.09 2.72 10.96
N PHE A 274 -19.53 3.84 11.45
CA PHE A 274 -18.45 3.80 12.45
C PHE A 274 -18.41 4.99 13.41
N GLY A 275 -18.06 4.70 14.66
CA GLY A 275 -17.87 5.71 15.69
C GLY A 275 -16.49 6.36 15.58
N VAL A 276 -16.45 7.69 15.58
CA VAL A 276 -15.22 8.50 15.70
C VAL A 276 -14.32 8.01 16.85
N MET A 277 -14.93 7.45 17.91
CA MET A 277 -14.26 6.86 19.07
C MET A 277 -13.22 5.79 18.69
N ASP A 278 -13.42 5.06 17.58
CA ASP A 278 -12.45 4.06 17.13
C ASP A 278 -11.08 4.69 16.78
N PHE A 279 -11.04 5.99 16.45
CA PHE A 279 -9.83 6.72 16.04
C PHE A 279 -9.15 7.45 17.18
N LEU A 280 -9.82 7.66 18.31
CA LEU A 280 -9.26 8.34 19.49
C LEU A 280 -7.91 7.75 19.98
N PRO A 281 -7.67 6.42 19.94
CA PRO A 281 -6.37 5.86 20.30
C PRO A 281 -5.20 6.45 19.51
N LEU A 282 -5.41 6.89 18.26
CA LEU A 282 -4.37 7.49 17.43
C LEU A 282 -3.82 8.81 18.01
N LEU A 283 -4.64 9.57 18.76
CA LEU A 283 -4.18 10.79 19.45
C LEU A 283 -3.08 10.49 20.47
N SER A 284 -3.03 9.27 21.00
CA SER A 284 -2.01 8.84 21.96
C SER A 284 -0.77 8.23 21.31
N ILE A 285 -0.85 7.86 20.03
CA ILE A 285 0.18 7.09 19.32
C ILE A 285 0.96 7.98 18.35
N LEU A 286 0.25 8.75 17.53
CA LEU A 286 0.86 9.48 16.42
C LEU A 286 1.72 10.69 16.85
N PRO A 287 1.33 11.52 17.83
CA PRO A 287 2.17 12.67 18.22
C PRO A 287 3.53 12.26 18.81
N PRO A 288 3.63 11.20 19.65
CA PRO A 288 4.92 10.62 20.01
C PRO A 288 5.79 10.24 18.82
N TRP A 289 5.19 9.60 17.83
CA TRP A 289 5.88 9.17 16.62
C TRP A 289 6.34 10.34 15.76
N ALA A 290 5.52 11.39 15.62
CA ALA A 290 5.84 12.59 14.83
C ALA A 290 7.16 13.26 15.26
N ASP A 291 7.47 13.32 16.56
CA ASP A 291 8.74 13.89 17.05
C ASP A 291 9.99 13.09 16.60
N SER A 292 9.81 11.84 16.15
CA SER A 292 10.91 11.02 15.61
C SER A 292 11.10 11.18 14.10
N LEU A 293 10.18 11.87 13.43
CA LEU A 293 10.19 12.05 11.98
C LEU A 293 11.05 13.24 11.58
N ASN A 294 11.70 13.11 10.42
CA ASN A 294 12.48 14.19 9.82
C ASN A 294 11.82 14.79 8.57
N GLN A 295 10.77 14.14 8.04
CA GLN A 295 10.11 14.54 6.82
C GLN A 295 8.85 15.34 7.12
N GLN A 296 8.78 16.58 6.62
CA GLN A 296 7.68 17.48 6.90
C GLN A 296 6.33 16.94 6.42
N MET A 297 6.28 16.25 5.27
CA MET A 297 5.03 15.68 4.75
C MET A 297 4.43 14.65 5.71
N GLU A 298 5.25 13.78 6.29
CA GLU A 298 4.79 12.77 7.26
C GLU A 298 4.31 13.44 8.56
N ILE A 299 4.99 14.49 9.03
CA ILE A 299 4.59 15.31 10.19
C ILE A 299 3.24 16.00 9.93
N SER A 300 3.07 16.62 8.76
CA SER A 300 1.82 17.26 8.34
C SER A 300 0.68 16.26 8.28
N MET A 301 0.88 15.07 7.71
CA MET A 301 -0.12 14.00 7.67
C MET A 301 -0.59 13.62 9.09
N VAL A 302 0.34 13.46 10.04
CA VAL A 302 -0.01 13.18 11.45
C VAL A 302 -0.83 14.32 12.05
N ALA A 303 -0.41 15.58 11.83
CA ALA A 303 -1.14 16.74 12.32
C ALA A 303 -2.56 16.80 11.74
N SER A 304 -2.73 16.53 10.45
CA SER A 304 -4.04 16.49 9.77
C SER A 304 -4.94 15.41 10.32
N ILE A 305 -4.42 14.19 10.54
CA ILE A 305 -5.18 13.10 11.18
C ILE A 305 -5.65 13.52 12.57
N CYS A 306 -4.75 14.07 13.39
CA CYS A 306 -5.10 14.52 14.74
C CYS A 306 -6.16 15.63 14.70
N ALA A 307 -5.98 16.64 13.85
CA ALA A 307 -6.92 17.75 13.70
C ALA A 307 -8.31 17.26 13.27
N LEU A 308 -8.40 16.30 12.34
CA LEU A 308 -9.66 15.71 11.92
C LEU A 308 -10.35 14.91 13.03
N ILE A 309 -9.60 14.18 13.86
CA ILE A 309 -10.17 13.48 15.03
C ILE A 309 -10.75 14.49 16.01
N LEU A 310 -10.01 15.55 16.34
CA LEU A 310 -10.49 16.62 17.22
C LEU A 310 -11.71 17.34 16.63
N ASP A 311 -11.76 17.53 15.30
CA ASP A 311 -12.93 18.08 14.62
C ASP A 311 -14.20 17.21 14.75
N LYS A 312 -14.07 15.94 15.09
CA LYS A 312 -15.21 15.04 15.21
C LYS A 312 -15.56 14.68 16.65
N THR A 313 -14.86 15.26 17.62
CA THR A 313 -15.01 14.98 19.05
C THR A 313 -15.05 16.28 19.86
N ASP A 314 -15.09 16.19 21.19
CA ASP A 314 -14.86 17.31 22.10
C ASP A 314 -13.71 17.05 23.09
N GLU A 315 -13.34 18.10 23.85
CA GLU A 315 -12.20 18.03 24.76
C GLU A 315 -12.39 17.00 25.89
N GLU A 316 -13.62 16.73 26.31
CA GLU A 316 -13.90 15.74 27.35
C GLU A 316 -13.67 14.32 26.80
N GLU A 317 -14.28 14.00 25.65
CA GLU A 317 -14.11 12.71 24.95
C GLU A 317 -12.63 12.41 24.62
N ALA A 318 -11.90 13.43 24.17
CA ALA A 318 -10.47 13.29 23.90
C ALA A 318 -9.68 12.96 25.17
N LEU A 319 -9.95 13.66 26.29
CA LEU A 319 -9.27 13.45 27.58
C LEU A 319 -9.60 12.10 28.24
N GLU A 320 -10.70 11.43 27.87
CA GLU A 320 -10.97 10.06 28.29
C GLU A 320 -9.98 9.05 27.67
N HIS A 321 -9.47 9.35 26.47
CA HIS A 321 -8.65 8.43 25.67
C HIS A 321 -7.19 8.87 25.55
N THR A 322 -6.86 10.08 26.00
CA THR A 322 -5.50 10.61 26.03
C THR A 322 -5.21 11.39 27.31
N SER A 323 -3.93 11.66 27.58
CA SER A 323 -3.56 12.52 28.70
C SER A 323 -3.53 13.99 28.28
N ARG A 324 -3.74 14.90 29.23
CA ARG A 324 -3.60 16.34 29.00
C ARG A 324 -2.24 16.73 28.40
N GLN A 325 -1.17 16.02 28.78
CA GLN A 325 0.17 16.24 28.25
C GLN A 325 0.26 15.88 26.76
N VAL A 326 -0.31 14.73 26.38
CA VAL A 326 -0.36 14.28 24.99
C VAL A 326 -1.24 15.20 24.16
N LEU A 327 -2.41 15.59 24.68
CA LEU A 327 -3.30 16.52 24.00
C LEU A 327 -2.65 17.90 23.77
N HIS A 328 -1.88 18.40 24.74
CA HIS A 328 -1.08 19.62 24.53
C HIS A 328 0.01 19.43 23.45
N ARG A 329 0.63 18.24 23.36
CA ARG A 329 1.56 17.91 22.28
C ARG A 329 0.87 17.87 20.92
N VAL A 330 -0.34 17.33 20.83
CA VAL A 330 -1.19 17.39 19.61
C VAL A 330 -1.40 18.85 19.19
N TYR A 331 -1.79 19.70 20.13
CA TYR A 331 -2.00 21.13 19.84
C TYR A 331 -0.74 21.81 19.32
N ARG A 332 0.40 21.55 19.97
CA ARG A 332 1.69 22.11 19.56
C ARG A 332 2.05 21.64 18.15
N LEU A 333 1.93 20.35 17.88
CA LEU A 333 2.21 19.76 16.56
C LEU A 333 1.36 20.41 15.46
N ILE A 334 0.05 20.56 15.68
CA ILE A 334 -0.87 21.21 14.74
C ILE A 334 -0.43 22.66 14.47
N LEU A 335 -0.08 23.40 15.52
CA LEU A 335 0.31 24.80 15.41
C LEU A 335 1.68 24.96 14.75
N GLU A 336 2.66 24.10 15.06
CA GLU A 336 3.98 24.05 14.40
C GLU A 336 3.84 23.82 12.89
N VAL A 337 2.96 22.92 12.47
CA VAL A 337 2.68 22.68 11.04
C VAL A 337 2.05 23.92 10.39
N ILE A 338 1.08 24.57 11.05
CA ILE A 338 0.48 25.81 10.53
C ILE A 338 1.52 26.94 10.43
N GLU A 339 2.41 27.07 11.41
CA GLU A 339 3.49 28.07 11.42
C GLU A 339 4.51 27.83 10.32
N TYR A 340 4.95 26.58 10.15
CA TYR A 340 5.88 26.18 9.10
C TYR A 340 5.35 26.56 7.71
N LEU A 341 4.07 26.32 7.46
CA LEU A 341 3.48 26.46 6.12
C LEU A 341 3.34 27.91 5.65
N GLU A 342 3.15 28.87 6.56
CA GLU A 342 3.16 30.30 6.20
C GLU A 342 4.54 30.77 5.70
N MET A 343 5.63 30.19 6.21
CA MET A 343 6.98 30.55 5.79
C MET A 343 7.30 30.10 4.36
N PHE A 344 6.52 29.19 3.77
CA PHE A 344 6.76 28.55 2.48
C PHE A 344 5.69 28.83 1.40
N GLU A 345 4.75 29.77 1.62
CA GLU A 345 3.76 30.23 0.62
C GLU A 345 4.37 30.74 -0.71
N THR A 346 5.70 30.84 -0.82
CA THR A 346 6.40 31.29 -2.04
C THR A 346 7.11 30.19 -2.84
N SER A 347 7.09 28.90 -2.42
CA SER A 347 7.86 27.85 -3.10
C SER A 347 7.24 26.45 -3.18
N LEU A 348 5.98 26.25 -2.79
CA LEU A 348 5.36 24.93 -2.85
C LEU A 348 4.90 24.60 -4.28
N GLU A 349 5.70 23.84 -5.02
CA GLU A 349 5.28 23.15 -6.25
C GLU A 349 4.60 21.78 -5.94
N ASP A 350 4.46 21.41 -4.66
CA ASP A 350 3.92 20.13 -4.21
C ASP A 350 2.45 20.25 -3.75
N ASN A 351 1.53 19.89 -4.65
CA ASN A 351 0.07 19.91 -4.43
C ASN A 351 -0.38 19.08 -3.19
N ASN A 352 0.36 18.04 -2.80
CA ASN A 352 -0.04 17.19 -1.68
C ASN A 352 0.13 17.90 -0.32
N ALA A 353 1.14 18.78 -0.21
CA ALA A 353 1.36 19.56 1.00
C ALA A 353 0.29 20.63 1.19
N GLU A 354 -0.20 21.23 0.09
CA GLU A 354 -1.30 22.19 0.09
C GLU A 354 -2.62 21.53 0.54
N GLU A 355 -2.92 20.31 0.07
CA GLU A 355 -4.13 19.58 0.47
C GLU A 355 -4.16 19.27 1.98
N LEU A 356 -3.07 18.72 2.53
CA LEU A 356 -2.97 18.41 3.98
C LEU A 356 -3.11 19.66 4.85
N TRP A 357 -2.60 20.79 4.36
CA TRP A 357 -2.72 22.07 5.02
C TRP A 357 -4.16 22.57 5.10
N GLU A 358 -4.86 22.61 3.96
CA GLU A 358 -6.27 23.02 3.91
C GLU A 358 -7.14 22.16 4.84
N ILE A 359 -6.89 20.85 4.84
CA ILE A 359 -7.54 19.90 5.75
C ILE A 359 -7.30 20.30 7.21
N THR A 360 -6.06 20.59 7.57
CA THR A 360 -5.66 20.90 8.95
C THR A 360 -6.28 22.22 9.44
N ILE A 361 -6.21 23.28 8.63
CA ILE A 361 -6.81 24.58 8.99
C ILE A 361 -8.32 24.47 9.09
N SER A 362 -8.97 23.86 8.11
CA SER A 362 -10.43 23.70 8.09
C SER A 362 -10.93 22.97 9.34
N ALA A 363 -10.23 21.89 9.73
CA ALA A 363 -10.51 21.17 10.97
C ALA A 363 -10.33 22.06 12.21
N CYS A 364 -9.22 22.79 12.31
CA CYS A 364 -8.94 23.68 13.44
C CYS A 364 -10.01 24.76 13.62
N THR A 365 -10.40 25.44 12.54
CA THR A 365 -11.47 26.45 12.57
C THR A 365 -12.78 25.87 13.10
N SER A 366 -13.06 24.60 12.79
CA SER A 366 -14.29 23.92 13.19
C SER A 366 -14.27 23.43 14.65
N PHE A 367 -13.12 23.03 15.22
CA PHE A 367 -13.04 22.52 16.59
C PHE A 367 -12.59 23.52 17.65
N VAL A 368 -11.99 24.65 17.26
CA VAL A 368 -11.36 25.61 18.20
C VAL A 368 -12.26 26.05 19.36
N ASN A 369 -13.58 26.11 19.15
CA ASN A 369 -14.53 26.47 20.21
C ASN A 369 -14.94 25.30 21.12
N ARG A 370 -14.86 24.06 20.62
CA ARG A 370 -15.09 22.84 21.42
C ARG A 370 -13.89 22.46 22.30
N TYR A 371 -12.73 23.06 22.03
CA TYR A 371 -11.48 22.79 22.75
C TYR A 371 -10.90 24.05 23.43
N PRO A 372 -11.43 24.45 24.60
CA PRO A 372 -10.90 25.56 25.40
C PRO A 372 -9.38 25.55 25.61
N SER A 373 -8.76 24.38 25.87
CA SER A 373 -7.31 24.32 26.08
C SER A 373 -6.51 24.60 24.81
N PHE A 374 -7.02 24.19 23.64
CA PHE A 374 -6.42 24.53 22.34
C PHE A 374 -6.53 26.04 22.10
N LYS A 375 -7.73 26.61 22.31
CA LYS A 375 -7.97 28.05 22.19
C LYS A 375 -7.04 28.87 23.09
N GLY A 376 -6.81 28.43 24.32
CA GLY A 376 -5.85 29.05 25.24
C GLY A 376 -4.40 28.99 24.74
N THR A 377 -3.99 27.84 24.17
CA THR A 377 -2.66 27.65 23.57
C THR A 377 -2.46 28.59 22.38
N LEU A 378 -3.45 28.67 21.48
CA LEU A 378 -3.47 29.57 20.33
C LEU A 378 -3.39 31.06 20.75
N GLN A 379 -4.13 31.45 21.79
CA GLN A 379 -4.09 32.81 22.35
C GLN A 379 -2.72 33.18 22.93
N GLY A 380 -2.02 32.22 23.56
CA GLY A 380 -0.67 32.41 24.08
C GLY A 380 0.34 32.71 22.99
N LEU A 381 0.25 31.99 21.86
CA LEU A 381 1.12 32.16 20.70
C LEU A 381 0.83 33.46 19.93
N ASN A 382 -0.44 33.81 19.73
CA ASN A 382 -0.82 35.03 19.00
C ASN A 382 -0.31 36.34 19.65
N LYS A 383 -0.07 36.35 20.98
CA LYS A 383 0.56 37.52 21.64
C LYS A 383 1.98 37.81 21.15
N HIS A 384 2.61 36.85 20.47
CA HIS A 384 3.98 36.93 20.00
C HIS A 384 4.15 36.58 18.51
N SER A 385 3.09 36.11 17.83
CA SER A 385 3.15 35.62 16.47
C SER A 385 2.78 36.70 15.44
N THR A 386 3.63 36.86 14.42
CA THR A 386 3.35 37.67 13.22
C THR A 386 2.58 36.89 12.16
N ASN A 387 2.20 35.64 12.43
CA ASN A 387 1.60 34.73 11.45
C ASN A 387 0.13 35.07 11.19
N LEU A 388 -0.16 35.47 9.96
CA LEU A 388 -1.46 35.88 9.45
C LEU A 388 -2.48 34.73 9.47
N LEU A 389 -2.05 33.48 9.26
CA LEU A 389 -2.92 32.30 9.32
C LEU A 389 -3.36 32.01 10.76
N LEU A 390 -2.44 32.08 11.72
CA LEU A 390 -2.77 31.98 13.15
C LEU A 390 -3.64 33.14 13.60
N GLN A 391 -3.43 34.35 13.07
CA GLN A 391 -4.29 35.51 13.32
C GLN A 391 -5.69 35.32 12.71
N ASN A 392 -5.80 34.74 11.52
CA ASN A 392 -7.08 34.43 10.86
C ASN A 392 -7.84 33.32 11.57
N LEU A 393 -7.17 32.22 11.95
CA LEU A 393 -7.72 31.15 12.80
C LEU A 393 -8.21 31.72 14.14
N PHE A 394 -7.41 32.59 14.77
CA PHE A 394 -7.79 33.29 15.99
C PHE A 394 -9.01 34.20 15.79
N TYR A 395 -9.07 34.92 14.67
CA TYR A 395 -10.19 35.81 14.34
C TYR A 395 -11.48 35.01 14.11
N GLN A 396 -11.41 33.89 13.36
CA GLN A 396 -12.54 32.98 13.15
C GLN A 396 -13.01 32.32 14.47
N ALA A 397 -12.08 31.95 15.36
CA ALA A 397 -12.38 31.48 16.72
C ALA A 397 -13.06 32.53 17.62
N ARG A 398 -13.03 33.81 17.22
CA ARG A 398 -13.62 34.94 17.95
C ARG A 398 -14.96 35.40 17.37
N LEU A 399 -15.19 35.19 16.07
CA LEU A 399 -16.40 35.59 15.35
C LEU A 399 -17.60 34.62 15.49
N THR A 400 -17.39 33.44 16.05
CA THR A 400 -18.41 32.39 16.24
C THR A 400 -19.06 32.41 17.63
N LEU A 401 -18.94 33.56 18.34
CA LEU A 401 -19.75 33.95 19.51
C LEU A 401 -21.08 34.55 19.04
#